data_AF-M0ZZ17-F1
#
_entry.id   AF-M0ZZ17-F1
#
_cell.length_a   1.000
_cell.length_b   1.000
_cell.length_c   1.000
_cell.angle_alpha   90.00
_cell.angle_beta   90.00
_cell.angle_gamma   90.00
#
_symmetry.space_group_name_H-M   'P 1'
#
loop_
_entity.id
_entity.type
_entity.pdbx_description
1 polymer ?
#
loop_
_entity_poly.entity_id
_entity_poly.type
_entity_poly.pdbx_seq_one_letter_code
_entity_poly.pdbx_strand_id
1 'polypeptide(L)'
;MASDARLVMTVLIQNGKGLIFEGLKSLVDVGGGTGTIAKAIADAFPQINCTVFDLPHVIEGLEGSKNLSFVGGDMFNSIPSANAILLKV
;
A
#
# COMPACT_ATOMS: atom_id res chain seq x y z
N MET A 1 -9.56 -7.93 -9.67
CA MET A 1 -8.45 -7.12 -9.12
C MET A 1 -8.80 -6.35 -7.85
N ALA A 2 -9.67 -5.34 -7.87
CA ALA A 2 -10.04 -4.58 -6.67
C ALA A 2 -10.85 -5.40 -5.63
N SER A 3 -11.74 -6.29 -6.10
CA SER A 3 -12.47 -7.23 -5.23
C SER A 3 -11.52 -8.16 -4.49
N ASP A 4 -10.53 -8.74 -5.19
CA ASP A 4 -9.55 -9.65 -4.58
C ASP A 4 -8.66 -8.91 -3.58
N ALA A 5 -8.29 -7.66 -3.87
CA ALA A 5 -7.55 -6.81 -2.93
C ALA A 5 -8.31 -6.59 -1.63
N ARG A 6 -9.62 -6.32 -1.70
CA ARG A 6 -10.46 -6.15 -0.50
C ARG A 6 -10.57 -7.46 0.28
N LEU A 7 -10.73 -8.59 -0.39
CA LEU A 7 -10.84 -9.89 0.27
C LEU A 7 -9.53 -10.29 0.95
N VAL A 8 -8.39 -10.13 0.27
CA VAL A 8 -7.05 -10.37 0.84
C VAL A 8 -6.83 -9.49 2.07
N MET A 9 -7.19 -8.21 2.01
CA MET A 9 -7.05 -7.31 3.16
C MET A 9 -7.96 -7.68 4.32
N THR A 10 -9.21 -8.07 4.06
CA THR A 10 -10.09 -8.60 5.10
C THR A 10 -9.46 -9.81 5.78
N VAL A 11 -8.91 -10.76 5.03
CA VAL A 11 -8.27 -11.95 5.60
C VAL A 11 -6.98 -11.62 6.36
N LEU A 12 -6.12 -10.72 5.84
CA LEU A 12 -4.87 -10.35 6.51
C LEU A 12 -5.12 -9.58 7.82
N ILE A 13 -6.09 -8.67 7.82
CA ILE A 13 -6.46 -7.90 9.01
C ILE A 13 -7.22 -8.78 10.02
N GLN A 14 -8.21 -9.57 9.58
CA GLN A 14 -9.07 -10.34 10.48
C GLN A 14 -8.46 -11.67 10.92
N ASN A 15 -7.84 -12.44 10.02
CA ASN A 15 -7.34 -13.78 10.33
C ASN A 15 -5.86 -13.77 10.75
N GLY A 16 -5.07 -12.80 10.28
CA GLY A 16 -3.66 -12.61 10.68
C GLY A 16 -3.45 -11.80 11.96
N LYS A 17 -4.53 -11.33 12.60
CA LYS A 17 -4.53 -10.39 13.74
C LYS A 17 -3.73 -9.10 13.52
N GLY A 18 -3.45 -8.72 12.27
CA GLY A 18 -2.61 -7.55 11.98
C GLY A 18 -1.14 -7.68 12.43
N LEU A 19 -0.69 -8.85 12.90
CA LEU A 19 0.69 -9.06 13.40
C LEU A 19 1.75 -8.73 12.35
N ILE A 20 1.41 -8.94 11.07
CA ILE A 20 2.29 -8.64 9.93
C ILE A 20 2.57 -7.13 9.81
N PHE A 21 1.66 -6.30 10.31
CA PHE A 21 1.76 -4.84 10.27
C PHE A 21 2.17 -4.23 11.61
N GLU A 22 2.33 -5.05 12.67
CA GLU A 22 2.70 -4.57 13.99
C GLU A 22 4.15 -4.05 13.99
N GLY A 23 4.35 -2.86 14.58
CA GLY A 23 5.67 -2.23 14.66
C GLY A 23 6.17 -1.57 13.36
N LEU A 24 5.47 -1.73 12.23
CA LEU A 24 5.81 -1.01 10.99
C LEU A 24 5.53 0.49 11.15
N LYS A 25 6.42 1.33 10.63
CA LYS A 25 6.21 2.78 10.51
C LYS A 25 5.92 3.21 9.07
N SER A 26 6.35 2.42 8.09
CA SER A 26 6.22 2.71 6.67
C SER A 26 6.06 1.44 5.84
N LEU A 27 5.20 1.51 4.82
CA LEU A 27 4.91 0.43 3.89
C LEU A 27 4.81 0.99 2.47
N VAL A 28 5.44 0.32 1.49
CA VAL A 28 5.28 0.63 0.07
C VAL A 28 4.50 -0.49 -0.61
N ASP A 29 3.40 -0.17 -1.28
CA ASP A 29 2.58 -1.05 -2.11
C ASP A 29 3.00 -0.87 -3.58
N VAL A 30 3.83 -1.79 -4.08
CA VAL A 30 4.43 -1.72 -5.42
C VAL A 30 3.48 -2.32 -6.44
N GLY A 31 3.20 -1.59 -7.52
CA GLY A 31 2.15 -1.95 -8.48
C GLY A 31 0.75 -1.86 -7.86
N GLY A 32 0.58 -0.99 -6.86
CA GLY A 32 -0.65 -0.86 -6.07
C GLY A 32 -1.83 -0.24 -6.83
N GLY A 33 -1.62 0.24 -8.07
CA GLY A 33 -2.63 0.86 -8.91
C GLY A 33 -3.28 2.07 -8.24
N THR A 34 -4.60 2.03 -8.09
CA THR A 34 -5.36 3.09 -7.40
C THR A 34 -5.27 3.02 -5.88
N GLY A 35 -4.37 2.19 -5.32
CA GLY A 35 -4.08 2.14 -3.90
C GLY A 35 -5.12 1.45 -3.03
N THR A 36 -5.91 0.52 -3.58
CA THR A 36 -7.01 -0.13 -2.83
C THR A 36 -6.50 -0.82 -1.55
N ILE A 37 -5.34 -1.49 -1.63
CA ILE A 37 -4.76 -2.19 -0.48
C ILE A 37 -4.13 -1.19 0.48
N ALA A 38 -3.22 -0.34 -0.02
CA ALA A 38 -2.57 0.69 0.78
C ALA A 38 -3.59 1.56 1.56
N LYS A 39 -4.74 1.91 0.95
CA LYS A 39 -5.82 2.64 1.61
C LYS A 39 -6.45 1.86 2.76
N ALA A 40 -6.75 0.57 2.55
CA ALA A 40 -7.29 -0.27 3.62
C ALA A 40 -6.30 -0.45 4.79
N ILE A 41 -5.00 -0.53 4.50
CA ILE A 41 -3.95 -0.57 5.54
C ILE A 41 -3.90 0.78 6.27
N ALA A 42 -3.86 1.88 5.53
CA ALA A 42 -3.79 3.23 6.09
C ALA A 42 -4.99 3.54 7.00
N ASP A 43 -6.19 3.10 6.61
CA ASP A 43 -7.42 3.27 7.39
C ASP A 43 -7.44 2.38 8.65
N ALA A 44 -6.90 1.15 8.57
CA ALA A 44 -6.87 0.22 9.70
C ALA A 44 -5.72 0.50 10.69
N PHE A 45 -4.61 1.05 10.21
CA PHE A 45 -3.40 1.33 10.98
C PHE A 45 -2.90 2.77 10.72
N PRO A 46 -3.51 3.78 11.35
CA PRO A 46 -3.18 5.19 11.13
C PRO A 46 -1.73 5.57 11.44
N GLN A 47 -1.01 4.75 12.22
CA GLN A 47 0.39 4.93 12.56
C GLN A 47 1.37 4.54 11.45
N ILE A 48 0.90 3.81 10.43
CA ILE A 48 1.74 3.36 9.31
C ILE A 48 1.59 4.35 8.16
N ASN A 49 2.70 4.87 7.67
CA ASN A 49 2.73 5.65 6.44
C ASN A 49 2.77 4.71 5.23
N CYS A 50 1.69 4.70 4.46
CA CYS A 50 1.57 3.92 3.25
C CYS A 50 1.95 4.76 2.02
N THR A 51 2.71 4.16 1.12
CA THR A 51 3.03 4.73 -0.19
C THR A 51 2.59 3.76 -1.27
N VAL A 52 1.73 4.20 -2.18
CA VAL A 52 1.44 3.47 -3.40
C VAL A 52 2.50 3.86 -4.43
N PHE A 53 3.23 2.87 -4.92
CA PHE A 53 4.27 3.08 -5.91
C PHE A 53 3.90 2.37 -7.21
N ASP A 54 3.68 3.14 -8.26
CA ASP A 54 3.28 2.63 -9.58
C ASP A 54 3.83 3.53 -10.69
N LEU A 55 3.57 3.17 -11.95
CA LEU A 55 4.01 3.97 -13.09
C LEU A 55 3.39 5.37 -13.03
N PRO A 56 4.10 6.43 -13.48
CA PRO A 56 3.62 7.81 -13.37
C PRO A 56 2.21 8.05 -13.93
N HIS A 57 1.87 7.40 -15.05
CA HIS A 57 0.55 7.52 -15.68
C HIS A 57 -0.58 6.81 -14.91
N VAL A 58 -0.24 5.86 -14.03
CA VAL A 58 -1.23 5.15 -13.20
C VAL A 58 -1.65 6.00 -12.00
N ILE A 59 -0.70 6.75 -11.44
CA ILE A 59 -0.92 7.60 -10.26
C ILE A 59 -1.28 9.04 -10.60
N GLU A 60 -1.34 9.39 -11.88
CA GLU A 60 -1.71 10.73 -12.33
C GLU A 60 -3.11 11.11 -11.85
N GLY A 61 -3.23 12.28 -11.22
CA GLY A 61 -4.50 12.78 -10.68
C GLY A 61 -4.99 12.08 -9.41
N LEU A 62 -4.24 11.12 -8.86
CA LEU A 62 -4.54 10.52 -7.56
C LEU A 62 -4.00 11.40 -6.43
N GLU A 63 -4.88 11.74 -5.49
CA GLU A 63 -4.51 12.48 -4.29
C GLU A 63 -4.41 11.54 -3.09
N GLY A 64 -3.34 11.72 -2.32
CA GLY A 64 -3.13 11.02 -1.07
C GLY A 64 -4.08 11.47 0.04
N SER A 65 -3.93 10.86 1.22
CA SER A 65 -4.59 11.27 2.46
C SER A 65 -3.57 11.27 3.60
N LYS A 66 -4.01 11.52 4.84
CA LYS A 66 -3.15 11.74 6.03
C LYS A 66 -1.87 10.88 6.07
N ASN A 67 -2.00 9.56 5.94
CA ASN A 67 -0.92 8.59 5.99
C ASN A 67 -0.82 7.75 4.72
N LEU A 68 -1.37 8.23 3.60
CA LEU A 68 -1.31 7.57 2.29
C LEU A 68 -0.77 8.55 1.25
N SER A 69 0.29 8.17 0.56
CA SER A 69 0.86 8.95 -0.55
C SER A 69 0.96 8.12 -1.83
N PHE A 70 1.03 8.81 -2.97
CA PHE A 70 1.25 8.20 -4.27
C PHE A 70 2.58 8.69 -4.83
N VAL A 71 3.40 7.76 -5.32
CA VAL A 71 4.71 8.07 -5.91
C VAL A 71 4.79 7.37 -7.25
N GLY A 72 5.04 8.15 -8.31
CA GLY A 72 5.28 7.64 -9.65
C GLY A 72 6.73 7.20 -9.83
N GLY A 73 6.95 6.04 -10.45
CA GLY A 73 8.29 5.60 -10.82
C GLY A 73 8.31 4.23 -11.48
N ASP A 74 9.50 3.66 -11.60
CA ASP A 74 9.72 2.32 -12.16
C ASP A 74 10.41 1.44 -11.12
N MET A 75 9.74 0.36 -10.71
CA MET A 75 10.23 -0.58 -9.70
C MET A 75 11.48 -1.35 -10.13
N PHE A 76 11.72 -1.47 -11.44
CA PHE A 76 12.94 -2.12 -11.94
C PHE A 76 14.17 -1.20 -11.83
N ASN A 77 13.95 0.11 -11.70
CA ASN A 77 15.01 1.08 -11.47
C ASN A 77 15.21 1.35 -9.98
N SER A 78 14.15 1.68 -9.25
CA SER A 78 14.22 1.96 -7.82
C SER A 78 12.85 1.86 -7.15
N ILE A 79 12.83 1.40 -5.91
CA ILE A 79 11.63 1.40 -5.05
C ILE A 79 11.89 2.36 -3.88
N PRO A 80 10.90 3.20 -3.47
CA PRO A 80 11.02 4.04 -2.29
C PRO A 80 11.37 3.25 -1.02
N SER A 81 12.19 3.83 -0.15
CA SER A 81 12.58 3.18 1.11
C SER A 81 11.39 3.10 2.08
N ALA A 82 11.16 1.92 2.65
CA ALA A 82 10.15 1.68 3.69
C ALA A 82 10.55 0.49 4.58
N ASN A 83 9.83 0.30 5.69
CA ASN A 83 10.07 -0.85 6.57
C ASN A 83 9.61 -2.17 5.95
N ALA A 84 8.59 -2.11 5.09
CA ALA A 84 8.08 -3.27 4.38
C ALA A 84 7.65 -2.89 2.95
N ILE A 85 7.76 -3.87 2.06
CA ILE A 85 7.26 -3.81 0.69
C ILE A 85 6.13 -4.82 0.57
N LEU A 86 4.99 -4.37 0.07
CA LEU A 86 3.89 -5.21 -0.35
C LEU A 86 3.94 -5.34 -1.88
N LEU A 87 3.89 -6.59 -2.34
CA LEU A 87 3.79 -6.92 -3.76
C LEU A 87 2.63 -7.90 -3.92
N LYS A 88 1.58 -7.47 -4.62
CA LYS A 88 0.47 -8.35 -4.99
C LYS A 88 0.71 -8.93 -6.39
N VAL A 89 0.81 -10.25 -6.46
CA VAL A 89 0.90 -11.04 -7.70
C VAL A 89 -0.49 -11.38 -8.24
#